data_AF-A0A2K6C0X4-F1
#
_entry.id   AF-A0A2K6C0X4-F1
#
_cell.length_a   1.000
_cell.length_b   1.000
_cell.length_c   1.000
_cell.angle_alpha   90.00
_cell.angle_beta   90.00
_cell.angle_gamma   90.00
#
_symmetry.space_group_name_H-M   'P 1'
#
loop_
_entity.id
_entity.type
_entity.pdbx_description
1 polymer ?
#
loop_
_entity_poly.entity_id
_entity_poly.type
_entity_poly.pdbx_seq_one_letter_code
_entity_poly.pdbx_strand_id
1 'polypeptide(L)'
;PCPRACKKLVNRLLTRTPFSSLPAPAPPKAEAKAKALKAKKAVLKGVHSHKKKKIRTSPTFRRPKTLRLRRQPKYPRKSAPRRNKLDHYAIIKFPLTTESAMKKIEDNNTLVFIVDVKANKHQIKQAVKKLYDIDVAKVNTLIRPDGEKKAYVRLAPDYDALDVANKVSFLPTNPLSFTPWVQMMHMLATKA
;
A
#
# COMPACT_ATOMS: atom_id res chain seq x y z
N PRO A 1 -27.55 -9.67 7.47
CA PRO A 1 -28.85 -10.36 7.22
C PRO A 1 -28.72 -11.87 7.45
N CYS A 2 -28.89 -12.32 8.70
CA CYS A 2 -28.68 -13.72 9.08
C CYS A 2 -30.04 -14.35 9.45
N PRO A 3 -30.54 -15.34 8.68
CA PRO A 3 -31.90 -15.88 8.76
C PRO A 3 -32.15 -16.83 9.95
N ARG A 4 -31.25 -16.84 10.94
CA ARG A 4 -31.35 -17.72 12.14
C ARG A 4 -32.14 -17.11 13.30
N ALA A 5 -32.45 -15.81 13.26
CA ALA A 5 -33.26 -15.17 14.29
C ALA A 5 -34.76 -15.54 14.19
N CYS A 6 -35.27 -15.81 12.99
CA CYS A 6 -36.70 -16.03 12.76
C CYS A 6 -37.20 -17.39 13.29
N LYS A 7 -36.41 -18.47 13.18
CA LYS A 7 -36.82 -19.82 13.63
C LYS A 7 -36.92 -19.96 15.16
N LYS A 8 -36.20 -19.14 15.94
CA LYS A 8 -36.28 -19.17 17.41
C LYS A 8 -37.53 -18.48 17.96
N LEU A 9 -38.16 -17.59 17.18
CA LEU A 9 -39.36 -16.87 17.62
C LEU A 9 -40.61 -17.76 17.50
N VAL A 10 -40.68 -18.59 16.45
CA VAL A 10 -41.85 -19.45 16.15
C VAL A 10 -42.01 -20.58 17.18
N ASN A 11 -40.91 -21.21 17.62
CA ASN A 11 -40.96 -22.31 18.60
C ASN A 11 -41.26 -21.85 20.03
N ARG A 12 -41.37 -20.54 20.29
CA ARG A 12 -41.74 -19.99 21.60
C ARG A 12 -43.24 -19.76 21.77
N LEU A 13 -44.00 -19.78 20.67
CA LEU A 13 -45.44 -19.49 20.66
C LEU A 13 -46.34 -20.74 20.80
N LEU A 14 -45.78 -21.96 20.73
CA LEU A 14 -46.55 -23.22 20.68
C LEU A 14 -46.46 -24.11 21.93
N THR A 15 -45.91 -23.61 23.04
CA THR A 15 -46.03 -24.30 24.35
C THR A 15 -46.59 -23.34 25.39
N ARG A 16 -47.83 -22.88 25.17
CA ARG A 16 -48.67 -22.29 26.22
C ARG A 16 -49.35 -23.44 26.96
N THR A 17 -48.75 -23.86 28.07
CA THR A 17 -49.43 -24.70 29.06
C THR A 17 -50.66 -23.95 29.60
N PRO A 18 -51.82 -24.63 29.76
CA PRO A 18 -53.03 -23.99 30.27
C PRO A 18 -52.80 -23.47 31.69
N PHE A 19 -53.49 -22.36 31.98
CA PHE A 19 -53.50 -21.65 33.25
C PHE A 19 -54.00 -22.60 34.34
N SER A 20 -53.09 -23.29 35.03
CA SER A 20 -53.41 -24.10 36.19
C SER A 20 -53.54 -23.17 37.41
N SER A 21 -54.65 -23.37 38.12
CA SER A 21 -55.02 -22.71 39.36
C SER A 21 -53.83 -22.44 40.29
N LEU A 22 -53.71 -21.19 40.74
CA LEU A 22 -52.79 -20.80 41.81
C LEU A 22 -53.03 -21.71 43.04
N PRO A 23 -52.01 -22.43 43.54
CA PRO A 23 -52.14 -23.15 44.80
C PRO A 23 -52.38 -22.14 45.93
N ALA A 24 -53.30 -22.49 46.85
CA ALA A 24 -53.64 -21.67 48.02
C ALA A 24 -52.37 -21.23 48.78
N PRO A 25 -52.34 -20.00 49.32
CA PRO A 25 -51.17 -19.48 50.02
C PRO A 25 -50.83 -20.40 51.20
N ALA A 26 -49.59 -20.91 51.23
CA ALA A 26 -49.10 -21.69 52.35
C ALA A 26 -49.22 -20.85 53.65
N PRO A 27 -49.46 -21.47 54.82
CA PRO A 27 -49.63 -20.73 56.06
C PRO A 27 -48.44 -19.79 56.26
N PRO A 28 -48.65 -18.51 56.65
CA PRO A 28 -47.62 -17.47 56.64
C PRO A 28 -46.36 -17.86 57.45
N LYS A 29 -46.53 -18.75 58.44
CA LYS A 29 -45.47 -19.33 59.26
C LYS A 29 -44.53 -20.25 58.47
N ALA A 30 -45.02 -21.00 57.48
CA ALA A 30 -44.20 -21.90 56.66
C ALA A 30 -43.35 -21.12 55.63
N GLU A 31 -43.92 -20.08 55.03
CA GLU A 31 -43.19 -19.20 54.12
C GLU A 31 -42.10 -18.39 54.83
N ALA A 32 -42.40 -17.88 56.03
CA ALA A 32 -41.42 -17.17 56.86
C ALA A 32 -40.24 -18.08 57.25
N LYS A 33 -40.51 -19.33 57.63
CA LYS A 33 -39.48 -20.34 57.92
C LYS A 33 -38.64 -20.66 56.68
N ALA A 34 -39.26 -20.82 55.51
CA ALA A 34 -38.53 -21.08 54.26
C ALA A 34 -37.65 -19.89 53.84
N LYS A 35 -38.15 -18.66 53.99
CA LYS A 35 -37.39 -17.42 53.75
C LYS A 35 -36.21 -17.28 54.71
N ALA A 36 -36.40 -17.56 56.01
CA ALA A 36 -35.34 -17.55 57.01
C ALA A 36 -34.27 -18.62 56.77
N LEU A 37 -34.67 -19.84 56.39
CA LEU A 37 -33.74 -20.92 56.05
C LEU A 37 -32.96 -20.62 54.77
N LYS A 38 -33.58 -19.97 53.78
CA LYS A 38 -32.91 -19.52 52.55
C LYS A 38 -31.91 -18.40 52.85
N ALA A 39 -32.28 -17.43 53.71
CA ALA A 39 -31.38 -16.38 54.19
C ALA A 39 -30.19 -16.97 54.95
N LYS A 40 -30.42 -17.92 55.88
CA LYS A 40 -29.36 -18.62 56.62
C LYS A 40 -28.39 -19.35 55.68
N LYS A 41 -28.90 -20.06 54.66
CA LYS A 41 -28.07 -20.75 53.66
C LYS A 41 -27.28 -19.78 52.77
N ALA A 42 -27.85 -18.61 52.45
CA ALA A 42 -27.17 -17.57 51.69
C ALA A 42 -26.05 -16.89 52.49
N VAL A 43 -26.30 -16.61 53.78
CA VAL A 43 -25.31 -16.05 54.70
C VAL A 43 -24.14 -17.02 54.91
N LEU A 44 -24.42 -18.31 55.10
CA LEU A 44 -23.39 -19.34 55.27
C LEU A 44 -22.52 -19.55 54.02
N LYS A 45 -23.10 -19.47 52.81
CA LYS A 45 -22.32 -19.55 51.57
C LYS A 45 -21.47 -18.29 51.35
N GLY A 46 -21.92 -17.13 51.84
CA GLY A 46 -21.23 -15.86 51.67
C GLY A 46 -21.13 -15.41 50.21
N VAL A 47 -20.78 -14.15 49.99
CA VAL A 47 -20.71 -13.54 48.64
C VAL A 47 -19.50 -14.05 47.82
N HIS A 48 -18.53 -14.72 48.46
CA HIS A 48 -17.30 -15.22 47.84
C HIS A 48 -17.15 -16.75 47.94
N SER A 49 -18.24 -17.49 47.77
CA SER A 49 -18.27 -18.96 47.90
C SER A 49 -17.36 -19.72 46.91
N HIS A 50 -17.01 -19.14 45.76
CA HIS A 50 -16.21 -19.82 44.73
C HIS A 50 -14.82 -19.20 44.56
N LYS A 51 -13.92 -19.43 45.53
CA LYS A 51 -12.48 -19.20 45.32
C LYS A 51 -11.89 -20.27 44.40
N LYS A 52 -11.98 -20.06 43.08
CA LYS A 52 -11.33 -20.93 42.09
C LYS A 52 -9.82 -20.67 42.08
N LYS A 53 -9.03 -21.65 42.52
CA LYS A 53 -7.56 -21.59 42.44
C LYS A 53 -7.11 -21.69 40.97
N LYS A 54 -6.12 -20.89 40.57
CA LYS A 54 -5.52 -20.98 39.23
C LYS A 54 -4.59 -22.19 39.18
N ILE A 55 -5.08 -23.32 38.66
CA ILE A 55 -4.30 -24.54 38.47
C ILE A 55 -3.31 -24.32 37.31
N ARG A 56 -2.03 -24.63 37.52
CA ARG A 56 -1.00 -24.64 36.47
C ARG A 56 -0.80 -26.09 36.04
N THR A 57 -1.12 -26.39 34.79
CA THR A 57 -1.02 -27.75 34.22
C THR A 57 0.37 -28.07 33.66
N SER A 58 1.23 -27.05 33.50
CA SER A 58 2.61 -27.18 33.04
C SER A 58 3.57 -26.90 34.20
N PRO A 59 4.65 -27.69 34.35
CA PRO A 59 5.70 -27.42 35.34
C PRO A 59 6.58 -26.22 34.94
N THR A 60 6.55 -25.81 33.67
CA THR A 60 7.38 -24.71 33.16
C THR A 60 6.68 -23.36 33.33
N PHE A 61 7.30 -22.45 34.07
CA PHE A 61 6.79 -21.08 34.21
C PHE A 61 7.10 -20.26 32.96
N ARG A 62 6.06 -19.88 32.20
CA ARG A 62 6.17 -18.98 31.05
C ARG A 62 5.86 -17.54 31.45
N ARG A 63 6.67 -16.58 30.96
CA ARG A 63 6.41 -15.16 31.17
C ARG A 63 5.02 -14.81 30.61
N PRO A 64 4.11 -14.22 31.41
CA PRO A 64 2.82 -13.81 30.90
C PRO A 64 3.01 -12.72 29.84
N LYS A 65 2.12 -12.71 28.86
CA LYS A 65 2.08 -11.62 27.88
C LYS A 65 1.61 -10.37 28.62
N THR A 66 2.48 -9.38 28.69
CA THR A 66 2.19 -8.07 29.26
C THR A 66 1.78 -7.10 28.16
N LEU A 67 1.03 -6.07 28.52
CA LEU A 67 0.69 -4.97 27.62
C LEU A 67 1.96 -4.21 27.22
N ARG A 68 2.13 -3.97 25.92
CA ARG A 68 3.22 -3.18 25.35
C ARG A 68 2.61 -1.98 24.63
N LEU A 69 2.71 -0.81 25.25
CA LEU A 69 2.24 0.44 24.65
C LEU A 69 3.08 0.81 23.43
N ARG A 70 2.43 1.43 22.43
CA ARG A 70 3.15 2.06 21.31
C ARG A 70 3.87 3.30 21.83
N ARG A 71 5.00 3.64 21.21
CA ARG A 71 5.75 4.85 21.57
C ARG A 71 4.93 6.10 21.25
N GLN A 72 4.78 6.99 22.22
CA GLN A 72 4.20 8.33 22.08
C GLN A 72 5.26 9.34 22.58
N PRO A 73 6.19 9.79 21.71
CA PRO A 73 7.24 10.70 22.13
C PRO A 73 6.65 12.09 22.46
N LYS A 74 7.15 12.73 23.52
CA LYS A 74 6.67 14.05 23.96
C LYS A 74 7.08 15.20 23.02
N TYR A 75 8.17 15.01 22.27
CA TYR A 75 8.69 15.96 21.30
C TYR A 75 9.24 15.22 20.07
N PRO A 76 9.13 15.79 18.86
CA PRO A 76 9.70 15.18 17.67
C PRO A 76 11.23 15.28 17.69
N ARG A 77 11.92 14.25 17.18
CA ARG A 77 13.40 14.24 17.09
C ARG A 77 13.96 15.19 16.02
N LYS A 78 13.14 15.56 15.05
CA LYS A 78 13.46 16.49 13.97
C LYS A 78 12.27 17.44 13.82
N SER A 79 12.55 18.72 13.67
CA SER A 79 11.52 19.75 13.50
C SER A 79 10.71 19.51 12.23
N ALA A 80 11.38 19.20 11.12
CA ALA A 80 10.75 18.95 9.82
C ALA A 80 11.13 17.58 9.23
N PRO A 81 10.24 16.96 8.43
CA PRO A 81 10.61 15.80 7.63
C PRO A 81 11.64 16.19 6.57
N ARG A 82 12.50 15.22 6.20
CA ARG A 82 13.48 15.41 5.12
C ARG A 82 12.77 15.43 3.78
N ARG A 83 13.16 16.36 2.89
CA ARG A 83 12.72 16.33 1.49
C ARG A 83 13.28 15.11 0.76
N ASN A 84 12.51 14.58 -0.18
CA ASN A 84 12.98 13.52 -1.07
C ASN A 84 14.03 14.10 -2.02
N LYS A 85 15.25 13.54 -2.00
CA LYS A 85 16.35 13.96 -2.89
C LYS A 85 16.27 13.35 -4.28
N LEU A 86 15.59 12.21 -4.41
CA LEU A 86 15.37 11.50 -5.67
C LEU A 86 13.97 11.88 -6.20
N ASP A 87 13.90 13.02 -6.87
CA ASP A 87 12.73 13.46 -7.63
C ASP A 87 12.80 12.93 -9.08
N HIS A 88 11.76 13.18 -9.86
CA HIS A 88 11.67 12.65 -11.23
C HIS A 88 12.79 13.17 -12.14
N TYR A 89 13.20 14.43 -11.95
CA TYR A 89 14.32 15.05 -12.66
C TYR A 89 15.69 14.52 -12.22
N ALA A 90 15.91 14.24 -10.92
CA ALA A 90 17.16 13.58 -10.50
C ALA A 90 17.23 12.12 -10.94
N ILE A 91 16.09 11.45 -11.12
CA ILE A 91 16.05 10.07 -11.62
C ILE A 91 16.51 10.01 -13.07
N ILE A 92 15.89 10.78 -13.98
CA ILE A 92 16.22 10.79 -15.41
C ILE A 92 17.17 11.93 -15.70
N LYS A 93 18.44 11.62 -15.97
CA LYS A 93 19.45 12.65 -16.23
C LYS A 93 19.37 13.17 -17.66
N PHE A 94 19.57 12.27 -18.64
CA PHE A 94 19.52 12.61 -20.05
C PHE A 94 19.26 11.37 -20.92
N PRO A 95 18.62 11.52 -22.10
CA PRO A 95 18.50 10.46 -23.10
C PRO A 95 19.83 10.17 -23.79
N LEU A 96 20.01 8.97 -24.34
CA LEU A 96 21.27 8.50 -24.97
C LEU A 96 21.25 8.55 -26.49
N THR A 97 21.94 9.52 -27.13
CA THR A 97 21.97 9.79 -28.58
C THR A 97 22.85 8.87 -29.42
N THR A 98 23.37 7.77 -28.87
CA THR A 98 24.29 6.89 -29.59
C THR A 98 23.59 6.14 -30.72
N GLU A 99 24.30 5.79 -31.79
CA GLU A 99 23.77 5.02 -32.93
C GLU A 99 23.01 3.75 -32.52
N SER A 100 23.55 3.01 -31.55
CA SER A 100 22.89 1.80 -31.03
C SER A 100 21.56 2.09 -30.32
N ALA A 101 21.45 3.26 -29.69
CA ALA A 101 20.22 3.71 -29.03
C ALA A 101 19.20 4.24 -30.04
N MET A 102 19.67 4.91 -31.10
CA MET A 102 18.82 5.34 -32.22
C MET A 102 18.14 4.15 -32.90
N LYS A 103 18.90 3.09 -33.21
CA LYS A 103 18.35 1.82 -33.73
C LYS A 103 17.29 1.21 -32.81
N LYS A 104 17.45 1.37 -31.48
CA LYS A 104 16.50 0.86 -30.47
C LYS A 104 15.20 1.67 -30.38
N ILE A 105 15.21 2.93 -30.81
CA ILE A 105 14.02 3.77 -30.93
C ILE A 105 13.18 3.26 -32.10
N GLU A 106 13.81 3.06 -33.26
CA GLU A 106 13.18 2.61 -34.50
C GLU A 106 12.67 1.15 -34.42
N ASP A 107 13.55 0.18 -34.14
CA ASP A 107 13.23 -1.23 -34.29
C ASP A 107 12.32 -1.81 -33.20
N ASN A 108 12.40 -1.23 -31.99
CA ASN A 108 11.87 -1.86 -30.79
C ASN A 108 10.89 -0.99 -30.01
N ASN A 109 10.64 0.25 -30.46
CA ASN A 109 9.87 1.26 -29.76
C ASN A 109 10.37 1.46 -28.31
N THR A 110 11.68 1.73 -28.18
CA THR A 110 12.33 1.86 -26.87
C THR A 110 13.17 3.12 -26.75
N LEU A 111 12.95 3.87 -25.67
CA LEU A 111 13.77 5.02 -25.31
C LEU A 111 14.90 4.59 -24.39
N VAL A 112 16.09 5.14 -24.62
CA VAL A 112 17.27 4.83 -23.81
C VAL A 112 17.65 6.06 -23.00
N PHE A 113 17.65 5.91 -21.67
CA PHE A 113 18.00 6.98 -20.75
C PHE A 113 19.23 6.63 -19.92
N ILE A 114 19.97 7.66 -19.53
CA ILE A 114 20.90 7.61 -18.41
C ILE A 114 20.17 8.09 -17.16
N VAL A 115 20.32 7.29 -16.11
CA VAL A 115 19.54 7.37 -14.88
C VAL A 115 20.49 7.34 -13.68
N ASP A 116 20.04 7.89 -12.56
CA ASP A 116 20.74 7.72 -11.29
C ASP A 116 20.90 6.24 -10.88
N VAL A 117 22.06 5.92 -10.30
CA VAL A 117 22.43 4.55 -9.91
C VAL A 117 21.51 3.98 -8.83
N LYS A 118 20.92 4.84 -7.99
CA LYS A 118 20.01 4.41 -6.92
C LYS A 118 18.58 4.20 -7.39
N ALA A 119 18.24 4.61 -8.61
CA ALA A 119 16.88 4.53 -9.11
C ALA A 119 16.43 3.09 -9.38
N ASN A 120 15.26 2.73 -8.88
CA ASN A 120 14.61 1.44 -9.14
C ASN A 120 13.79 1.48 -10.44
N LYS A 121 13.55 0.32 -11.05
CA LYS A 121 12.74 0.21 -12.30
C LYS A 121 11.36 0.86 -12.18
N HIS A 122 10.70 0.73 -11.03
CA HIS A 122 9.41 1.35 -10.77
C HIS A 122 9.47 2.88 -10.73
N GLN A 123 10.55 3.44 -10.16
CA GLN A 123 10.76 4.88 -10.09
C GLN A 123 11.03 5.46 -11.48
N ILE A 124 11.83 4.77 -12.29
CA ILE A 124 12.08 5.14 -13.69
C ILE A 124 10.77 5.14 -14.47
N LYS A 125 9.96 4.08 -14.35
CA LYS A 125 8.64 3.99 -15.00
C LYS A 125 7.74 5.17 -14.63
N GLN A 126 7.69 5.54 -13.35
CA GLN A 126 6.90 6.67 -12.87
C GLN A 126 7.46 8.03 -13.32
N ALA A 127 8.79 8.18 -13.36
CA ALA A 127 9.44 9.41 -13.80
C ALA A 127 9.20 9.66 -15.29
N VAL A 128 9.39 8.65 -16.15
CA VAL A 128 9.12 8.75 -17.58
C VAL A 128 7.66 9.11 -17.83
N LYS A 129 6.74 8.43 -17.13
CA LYS A 129 5.31 8.70 -17.27
C LYS A 129 4.91 10.12 -16.88
N LYS A 130 5.55 10.72 -15.88
CA LYS A 130 5.21 12.08 -15.41
C LYS A 130 5.91 13.20 -16.18
N LEU A 131 7.12 12.95 -16.70
CA LEU A 131 7.90 13.98 -17.37
C LEU A 131 7.52 14.14 -18.83
N TYR A 132 7.16 13.03 -19.48
CA TYR A 132 6.88 13.00 -20.91
C TYR A 132 5.43 12.59 -21.22
N ASP A 133 4.61 12.32 -20.19
CA ASP A 133 3.20 11.89 -20.31
C ASP A 133 3.00 10.64 -21.17
N ILE A 134 3.94 9.68 -21.06
CA ILE A 134 3.95 8.44 -21.86
C ILE A 134 3.64 7.23 -20.99
N ASP A 135 2.87 6.28 -21.53
CA ASP A 135 2.75 4.97 -20.91
C ASP A 135 3.89 4.01 -21.30
N VAL A 136 4.44 3.38 -20.27
CA VAL A 136 5.59 2.49 -20.37
C VAL A 136 5.13 1.04 -20.21
N ALA A 137 5.46 0.18 -21.16
CA ALA A 137 5.23 -1.25 -21.06
C ALA A 137 6.19 -1.87 -20.03
N LYS A 138 7.50 -1.83 -20.31
CA LYS A 138 8.54 -2.43 -19.45
C LYS A 138 9.83 -1.62 -19.42
N VAL A 139 10.58 -1.75 -18.32
CA VAL A 139 11.88 -1.10 -18.13
C VAL A 139 12.96 -2.14 -17.84
N ASN A 140 14.01 -2.12 -18.63
CA ASN A 140 15.24 -2.89 -18.43
C ASN A 140 16.36 -1.94 -18.04
N THR A 141 17.26 -2.35 -17.16
CA THR A 141 18.34 -1.48 -16.66
C THR A 141 19.64 -2.26 -16.59
N LEU A 142 20.76 -1.61 -16.92
CA LEU A 142 22.11 -2.09 -16.65
C LEU A 142 22.94 -0.95 -16.04
N ILE A 143 24.04 -1.29 -15.39
CA ILE A 143 25.06 -0.33 -14.96
C ILE A 143 26.18 -0.39 -16.01
N ARG A 144 26.54 0.77 -16.58
CA ARG A 144 27.68 0.88 -17.49
C ARG A 144 29.00 0.78 -16.71
N PRO A 145 30.11 0.38 -17.34
CA PRO A 145 31.43 0.43 -16.70
C PRO A 145 31.81 1.84 -16.21
N ASP A 146 31.26 2.88 -16.84
CA ASP A 146 31.40 4.29 -16.43
C ASP A 146 30.79 4.59 -15.05
N GLY A 147 30.05 3.65 -14.45
CA GLY A 147 29.37 3.80 -13.16
C GLY A 147 27.97 4.40 -13.25
N GLU A 148 27.50 4.76 -14.44
CA GLU A 148 26.15 5.29 -14.65
C GLU A 148 25.13 4.21 -15.03
N LYS A 149 23.89 4.34 -14.59
CA LYS A 149 22.83 3.39 -14.94
C LYS A 149 22.24 3.75 -16.30
N LYS A 150 22.18 2.78 -17.23
CA LYS A 150 21.48 2.87 -18.51
C LYS A 150 20.13 2.15 -18.40
N ALA A 151 19.06 2.79 -18.82
CA ALA A 151 17.71 2.25 -18.79
C ALA A 151 17.13 2.17 -20.20
N TYR A 152 16.71 0.98 -20.62
CA TYR A 152 15.89 0.77 -21.81
C TYR A 152 14.42 0.75 -21.39
N VAL A 153 13.65 1.70 -21.92
CA VAL A 153 12.25 1.90 -21.58
C VAL A 153 11.43 1.57 -22.82
N ARG A 154 10.72 0.44 -22.81
CA ARG A 154 9.78 0.13 -23.89
C ARG A 154 8.46 0.85 -23.63
N LEU A 155 7.99 1.58 -24.62
CA LEU A 155 6.71 2.27 -24.54
C LEU A 155 5.55 1.28 -24.73
N ALA A 156 4.35 1.71 -24.37
CA ALA A 156 3.13 1.04 -24.79
C ALA A 156 2.98 1.14 -26.32
N PRO A 157 2.32 0.17 -26.97
CA PRO A 157 2.16 0.18 -28.43
C PRO A 157 1.34 1.37 -28.94
N ASP A 158 0.58 2.03 -28.07
CA ASP A 158 -0.23 3.21 -28.39
C ASP A 158 0.61 4.48 -28.63
N TYR A 159 1.89 4.46 -28.23
CA TYR A 159 2.81 5.57 -28.37
C TYR A 159 4.00 5.19 -29.24
N ASP A 160 4.36 6.06 -30.19
CA ASP A 160 5.58 5.90 -30.98
C ASP A 160 6.77 6.62 -30.32
N ALA A 161 7.89 5.91 -30.16
CA ALA A 161 9.12 6.45 -29.59
C ALA A 161 9.77 7.51 -30.50
N LEU A 162 9.57 7.44 -31.81
CA LEU A 162 10.10 8.45 -32.74
C LEU A 162 9.46 9.82 -32.50
N ASP A 163 8.13 9.87 -32.41
CA ASP A 163 7.37 11.09 -32.13
C ASP A 163 7.72 11.70 -30.78
N VAL A 164 7.89 10.85 -29.77
CA VAL A 164 8.34 11.30 -28.45
C VAL A 164 9.77 11.86 -28.51
N ALA A 165 10.69 11.21 -29.21
CA ALA A 165 12.07 11.67 -29.32
C ALA A 165 12.18 13.04 -30.00
N ASN A 166 11.32 13.29 -31.00
CA ASN A 166 11.18 14.60 -31.65
C ASN A 166 10.69 15.67 -30.66
N LYS A 167 9.66 15.36 -29.85
CA LYS A 167 9.14 16.28 -28.82
C LYS A 167 10.18 16.63 -27.75
N VAL A 168 11.04 15.67 -27.42
CA VAL A 168 12.09 15.83 -26.40
C VAL A 168 13.35 16.51 -26.98
N SER A 169 13.35 16.93 -28.25
CA SER A 169 14.45 17.65 -28.94
C SER A 169 15.79 16.90 -29.01
N PHE A 170 15.72 15.57 -28.97
CA PHE A 170 16.89 14.69 -28.95
C PHE A 170 17.42 14.35 -30.36
N LEU A 171 16.55 14.43 -31.36
CA LEU A 171 16.90 14.20 -32.76
C LEU A 171 17.44 15.52 -33.36
N PRO A 172 18.53 15.49 -34.15
CA PRO A 172 19.05 16.64 -34.86
C PRO A 172 18.19 16.93 -36.11
N THR A 173 16.90 17.20 -35.91
CA THR A 173 15.93 17.50 -36.98
C THR A 173 15.49 18.96 -36.91
N ASN A 174 16.43 19.86 -36.62
CA ASN A 174 16.28 21.27 -36.98
C ASN A 174 17.06 21.52 -38.28
N PRO A 175 16.41 21.58 -39.45
CA PRO A 175 17.08 21.97 -40.70
C PRO A 175 17.57 23.43 -40.68
N LEU A 176 17.31 24.19 -39.62
CA LEU A 176 17.71 25.59 -39.45
C LEU A 176 19.10 25.80 -38.82
N SER A 177 19.83 24.73 -38.49
CA SER A 177 21.23 24.84 -38.04
C SER A 177 22.22 24.24 -39.04
N PHE A 178 21.85 24.15 -40.32
CA PHE A 178 22.85 24.08 -41.39
C PHE A 178 23.48 25.47 -41.49
N THR A 179 24.76 25.51 -41.19
CA THR A 179 25.61 26.69 -41.12
C THR A 179 25.36 27.69 -42.27
N PRO A 180 25.39 29.02 -42.01
CA PRO A 180 25.37 30.04 -43.08
C PRO A 180 26.47 29.82 -44.14
N TRP A 181 27.50 29.06 -43.77
CA TRP A 181 28.66 28.74 -44.58
C TRP A 181 28.35 27.85 -45.78
N VAL A 182 27.41 26.91 -45.67
CA VAL A 182 27.01 26.06 -46.81
C VAL A 182 26.12 26.87 -47.77
N GLN A 183 25.23 27.72 -47.26
CA GLN A 183 24.46 28.66 -48.09
C GLN A 183 25.40 29.65 -48.83
N MET A 184 26.48 30.09 -48.17
CA MET A 184 27.50 30.97 -48.75
C MET A 184 28.33 30.27 -49.84
N MET A 185 28.68 28.98 -49.64
CA MET A 185 29.40 28.21 -50.66
C MET A 185 28.52 27.91 -51.89
N HIS A 186 27.23 27.63 -51.71
CA HIS A 186 26.30 27.45 -52.84
C HIS A 186 26.04 28.76 -53.61
N MET A 187 25.98 29.91 -52.93
CA MET A 187 25.89 31.22 -53.60
C MET A 187 27.18 31.64 -54.33
N LEU A 188 28.35 31.22 -53.85
CA LEU A 188 29.63 31.46 -54.55
C LEU A 188 29.79 30.57 -55.79
N ALA A 189 29.20 29.38 -55.80
CA ALA A 189 29.25 28.46 -56.94
C ALA A 189 28.23 28.77 -58.05
N THR A 190 27.26 29.65 -57.84
CA THR A 190 26.23 30.03 -58.84
C THR A 190 26.40 31.43 -59.42
N LYS A 191 27.52 32.10 -59.12
CA LYS A 191 27.86 33.45 -59.64
C LYS A 191 29.16 33.47 -60.44
N ALA A 192 29.46 32.35 -61.10
CA ALA A 192 30.47 32.22 -62.15
C ALA A 192 29.75 31.87 -63.46
#